data_AF-A0A395V6M3-F1
#
_entry.id   AF-A0A395V6M3-F1
#
_cell.length_a   1.000
_cell.length_b   1.000
_cell.length_c   1.000
_cell.angle_alpha   90.00
_cell.angle_beta   90.00
_cell.angle_gamma   90.00
#
_symmetry.space_group_name_H-M   'P 1'
#
loop_
_entity.id
_entity.type
_entity.pdbx_description
1 polymer ?
#
loop_
_entity_poly.entity_id
_entity_poly.type
_entity_poly.pdbx_seq_one_letter_code
_entity_poly.pdbx_strand_id
1 'polypeptide(L)' 'MTWEDFYDKFYEWADSTQVRKISELTTFGSHEQVAEVILMYVDEKAASRLAKKALTAGVE' A
#
# COMPACT_ATOMS: atom_id res chain seq x y z
N MET A 1 -7.00 3.45 8.40
CA MET A 1 -7.53 2.31 7.63
C MET A 1 -6.60 1.13 7.86
N THR A 2 -7.17 -0.05 8.09
CA THR A 2 -6.36 -1.26 8.28
C THR A 2 -5.73 -1.70 6.96
N TRP A 3 -4.70 -2.53 7.02
CA TRP A 3 -4.13 -3.15 5.82
C TRP A 3 -5.14 -4.07 5.14
N GLU A 4 -5.88 -4.85 5.91
CA GLU A 4 -6.90 -5.78 5.42
C GLU A 4 -7.96 -5.05 4.58
N ASP A 5 -8.55 -3.97 5.12
CA ASP A 5 -9.51 -3.13 4.39
C ASP A 5 -8.92 -2.55 3.09
N PHE A 6 -7.64 -2.18 3.12
CA PHE A 6 -6.95 -1.60 1.98
C PHE A 6 -6.68 -2.64 0.90
N TYR A 7 -6.17 -3.81 1.29
CA TYR A 7 -5.78 -4.89 0.38
C TYR A 7 -7.01 -5.49 -0.31
N ASP A 8 -8.08 -5.76 0.44
CA ASP A 8 -9.31 -6.34 -0.10
C ASP A 8 -9.98 -5.46 -1.16
N LYS A 9 -9.94 -4.13 -0.96
CA LYS A 9 -10.59 -3.15 -1.86
C LYS A 9 -9.64 -2.54 -2.89
N PHE A 10 -8.36 -2.87 -2.85
CA PHE A 10 -7.34 -2.23 -3.67
C PHE A 10 -7.70 -2.25 -5.16
N TYR A 11 -8.13 -3.42 -5.65
CA TYR A 11 -8.50 -3.66 -7.04
C TYR A 11 -9.84 -3.03 -7.46
N GLU A 12 -10.67 -2.61 -6.51
CA GLU A 12 -11.95 -1.95 -6.79
C GLU A 12 -11.79 -0.43 -7.01
N TRP A 13 -10.64 0.12 -6.62
CA TRP A 13 -10.38 1.54 -6.68
C TRP A 13 -9.66 1.96 -7.96
N ALA A 14 -9.98 3.16 -8.45
CA ALA A 14 -9.14 3.83 -9.43
C ALA A 14 -7.75 4.14 -8.84
N ASP A 15 -6.72 4.16 -9.68
CA ASP A 15 -5.32 4.39 -9.30
C ASP A 15 -5.15 5.63 -8.39
N SER A 16 -5.81 6.75 -8.73
CA SER A 16 -5.75 7.98 -7.94
C SER A 16 -6.29 7.80 -6.50
N THR A 17 -7.29 6.93 -6.34
CA THR A 17 -7.85 6.58 -5.04
C THR A 17 -6.89 5.66 -4.29
N GLN A 18 -6.31 4.64 -4.95
CA GLN A 18 -5.28 3.78 -4.36
C GLN A 18 -4.12 4.61 -3.79
N VAL A 19 -3.62 5.59 -4.55
CA VAL A 19 -2.52 6.47 -4.14
C VAL A 19 -2.89 7.34 -2.93
N ARG A 20 -4.10 7.93 -2.92
CA ARG A 20 -4.58 8.75 -1.80
C ARG A 20 -4.70 7.93 -0.52
N LYS A 21 -5.15 6.68 -0.63
CA LYS A 21 -5.41 5.78 0.50
C LYS A 21 -4.14 5.30 1.22
N ILE A 22 -2.96 5.34 0.60
CA ILE A 22 -1.67 5.04 1.27
C ILE A 22 -1.49 5.88 2.54
N SER A 23 -1.87 7.17 2.49
CA SER A 23 -1.73 8.07 3.62
C SER A 23 -2.63 7.68 4.80
N GLU A 24 -3.76 7.03 4.54
CA GLU A 24 -4.74 6.59 5.55
C GLU A 24 -4.39 5.25 6.20
N LEU A 25 -3.41 4.49 5.66
CA LEU A 25 -2.96 3.22 6.24
C LEU A 25 -2.34 3.41 7.63
N THR A 26 -2.78 2.62 8.60
CA THR A 26 -2.27 2.62 9.98
C THR A 26 -1.63 1.29 10.39
N THR A 27 -1.80 0.25 9.58
CA THR A 27 -1.23 -1.09 9.76
C THR A 27 -0.76 -1.61 8.40
N PHE A 28 0.07 -2.64 8.41
CA PHE A 28 0.62 -3.28 7.21
C PHE A 28 0.52 -4.80 7.36
N GLY A 29 0.43 -5.48 6.21
CA GLY A 29 0.40 -6.94 6.15
C GLY A 29 1.80 -7.53 6.03
N SER A 30 1.84 -8.75 5.53
CA SER A 30 3.10 -9.45 5.23
C SER A 30 3.96 -8.73 4.20
N HIS A 31 5.26 -9.00 4.20
CA HIS A 31 6.16 -8.40 3.22
C HIS A 31 5.79 -8.78 1.79
N GLU A 32 5.27 -9.99 1.56
CA GLU A 32 4.82 -10.45 0.24
C GLU A 32 3.65 -9.63 -0.27
N GLN A 33 2.63 -9.41 0.57
CA GLN A 33 1.46 -8.61 0.19
C GLN A 33 1.85 -7.15 -0.06
N VAL A 34 2.73 -6.59 0.76
CA VAL A 34 3.22 -5.22 0.57
C VAL A 34 4.00 -5.11 -0.74
N ALA A 35 4.89 -6.07 -1.03
CA ALA A 35 5.66 -6.11 -2.27
C ALA A 35 4.76 -6.26 -3.50
N GLU A 36 3.74 -7.12 -3.44
CA GLU A 36 2.73 -7.26 -4.50
C GLU A 36 2.10 -5.90 -4.83
N VAL A 37 1.56 -5.20 -3.83
CA VAL A 37 0.91 -3.89 -4.04
C VAL A 37 1.89 -2.85 -4.57
N ILE A 38 3.14 -2.84 -4.10
CA ILE A 38 4.19 -1.93 -4.60
C ILE A 38 4.40 -2.14 -6.10
N LEU A 39 4.44 -3.38 -6.56
CA LEU A 39 4.64 -3.72 -7.98
C LEU A 39 3.41 -3.40 -8.84
N MET A 40 2.22 -3.28 -8.25
CA MET A 40 0.99 -2.90 -8.96
C MET A 40 0.88 -1.40 -9.25
N TYR A 41 1.63 -0.54 -8.55
CA TYR A 41 1.59 0.90 -8.80
C TYR A 41 2.31 1.28 -10.09
N VAL A 42 1.60 1.99 -10.98
CA VAL A 42 2.21 2.67 -12.14
C VAL A 42 3.01 3.91 -11.70
N ASP A 43 2.58 4.59 -10.64
CA ASP A 43 3.28 5.76 -10.08
C ASP A 43 4.40 5.32 -9.11
N GLU A 44 5.65 5.42 -9.56
CA GLU A 44 6.84 5.11 -8.76
C GLU A 44 6.90 5.87 -7.43
N LYS A 45 6.33 7.09 -7.36
CA LYS A 45 6.30 7.86 -6.12
C LYS A 45 5.31 7.27 -5.12
N ALA A 46 4.20 6.71 -5.60
CA ALA A 46 3.24 6.01 -4.77
C ALA A 46 3.84 4.68 -4.27
N ALA A 47 4.45 3.90 -5.16
CA ALA A 47 5.18 2.68 -4.82
C ALA A 47 6.24 2.95 -3.72
N SER A 48 7.10 3.96 -3.94
CA SER A 48 8.13 4.37 -2.98
C SER A 48 7.57 4.85 -1.65
N ARG A 49 6.41 5.52 -1.67
CA ARG A 49 5.74 5.99 -0.45
C ARG A 49 5.21 4.83 0.38
N LEU A 50 4.59 3.84 -0.27
CA LEU A 50 4.11 2.64 0.40
C LEU A 50 5.27 1.87 1.03
N ALA A 51 6.35 1.63 0.27
CA ALA A 51 7.54 0.93 0.74
C ALA A 51 8.14 1.58 2.00
N LYS A 52 8.38 2.89 1.98
CA LYS A 52 8.92 3.62 3.13
C LYS A 52 8.03 3.53 4.37
N LYS A 53 6.72 3.57 4.18
CA LYS A 53 5.77 3.52 5.28
C LYS A 53 5.71 2.12 5.90
N ALA A 54 5.76 1.07 5.08
CA ALA A 54 5.83 -0.32 5.53
C ALA A 54 7.14 -0.62 6.29
N LEU A 55 8.28 -0.17 5.78
CA LEU A 55 9.58 -0.28 6.48
C LEU A 55 9.56 0.43 7.84
N THR A 56 8.96 1.62 7.91
CA THR A 56 8.80 2.37 9.17
C THR A 56 7.91 1.61 10.18
N ALA A 57 6.99 0.80 9.68
CA ALA A 57 6.13 -0.06 10.49
C ALA A 57 6.78 -1.41 10.84
N GLY A 58 8.01 -1.68 10.40
CA GLY A 58 8.74 -2.91 10.70
C GLY A 58 8.45 -4.09 9.77
N VAL A 59 7.90 -3.84 8.58
CA VAL A 59 7.79 -4.87 7.53
C VAL A 59 9.15 -5.02 6.84
N GLU A 60 9.76 -6.21 6.90
CA GLU A 60 11.06 -6.56 6.31
C GLU A 60 10.95 -7.75 5.36
#